data_AF-A0A7E6DT88-F1
#
_entry.id   AF-A0A7E6DT88-F1
#
_cell.length_a   1.000
_cell.length_b   1.000
_cell.length_c   1.000
_cell.angle_alpha   90.00
_cell.angle_beta   90.00
_cell.angle_gamma   90.00
#
_symmetry.space_group_name_H-M   'P 1'
#
loop_
_entity.id
_entity.type
_entity.pdbx_description
1 polymer ?
#
loop_
_entity_poly.entity_id
_entity_poly.type
_entity_poly.pdbx_seq_one_letter_code
_entity_poly.pdbx_strand_id
1 'polypeptide(L)'
;MAASSRAQVLDLYRAMLRESKHFSAYNYRTYAIRRIRDAFRENKNVKDPVEIQTLVNKAKRDLGMIRRQGHLQSRAPLPCHLYPSCTETALAKVHIGQMYATDKLIIESQEKPKT
;
A
#
# COMPACT_ATOMS: atom_id res chain seq x y z
N MET A 1 0.98 -23.33 -13.51
CA MET A 1 1.50 -22.16 -12.76
C MET A 1 2.12 -22.67 -11.47
N ALA A 2 3.37 -22.32 -11.17
CA ALA A 2 4.02 -22.74 -9.92
C ALA A 2 3.38 -21.98 -8.74
N ALA A 3 2.97 -22.70 -7.69
CA ALA A 3 2.45 -22.10 -6.48
C ALA A 3 3.48 -21.12 -5.89
N SER A 4 3.06 -19.90 -5.53
CA SER A 4 3.97 -18.96 -4.87
C SER A 4 4.48 -19.58 -3.58
N SER A 5 5.80 -19.74 -3.47
CA SER A 5 6.40 -20.41 -2.32
C SER A 5 6.29 -19.53 -1.07
N ARG A 6 6.22 -20.14 0.11
CA ARG A 6 6.22 -19.42 1.39
C ARG A 6 7.36 -18.40 1.49
N ALA A 7 8.53 -18.71 0.92
CA ALA A 7 9.66 -17.80 0.87
C ALA A 7 9.33 -16.52 0.09
N GLN A 8 8.72 -16.63 -1.11
CA GLN A 8 8.33 -15.48 -1.92
C GLN A 8 7.33 -14.56 -1.20
N VAL A 9 6.39 -15.14 -0.45
CA VAL A 9 5.41 -14.37 0.34
C VAL A 9 6.11 -13.57 1.45
N LEU A 10 7.06 -14.20 2.17
CA LEU A 10 7.81 -13.54 3.23
C LEU A 10 8.75 -12.46 2.70
N ASP A 11 9.37 -12.68 1.54
CA ASP A 11 10.24 -11.69 0.91
C ASP A 11 9.45 -10.50 0.41
N LEU A 12 8.26 -10.73 -0.15
CA LEU A 12 7.32 -9.69 -0.56
C LEU A 12 6.86 -8.86 0.65
N TYR A 13 6.49 -9.51 1.76
CA TYR A 13 6.13 -8.83 3.01
C TYR A 13 7.26 -7.92 3.51
N ARG A 14 8.49 -8.44 3.58
CA ARG A 14 9.67 -7.65 3.99
C ARG A 14 9.94 -6.49 3.04
N ALA A 15 9.81 -6.71 1.73
CA ALA A 15 9.98 -5.67 0.73
C ALA A 15 8.95 -4.54 0.91
N MET A 16 7.66 -4.87 1.04
CA MET A 16 6.60 -3.88 1.26
C MET A 16 6.84 -3.06 2.54
N LEU A 17 7.28 -3.70 3.63
CA LEU A 17 7.60 -3.00 4.87
C LEU A 17 8.83 -2.08 4.74
N ARG A 18 9.87 -2.49 4.00
CA ARG A 18 11.04 -1.65 3.74
C ARG A 18 10.66 -0.42 2.92
N GLU A 19 9.94 -0.61 1.82
CA GLU A 19 9.51 0.49 0.94
C GLU A 19 8.58 1.47 1.67
N SER A 20 7.68 0.98 2.51
CA SER A 20 6.78 1.82 3.29
C SER A 20 7.50 2.76 4.27
N LYS A 21 8.72 2.43 4.70
CA LYS A 21 9.52 3.31 5.57
C LYS A 21 10.04 4.54 4.84
N HIS A 22 10.12 4.51 3.50
CA HIS A 22 10.61 5.64 2.70
C HIS A 22 9.56 6.74 2.49
N PHE A 23 8.31 6.56 2.96
CA PHE A 23 7.35 7.65 2.99
C PHE A 23 7.81 8.76 3.94
N SER A 24 7.93 9.99 3.41
CA SER A 24 8.35 11.16 4.19
C SER A 24 7.27 11.54 5.20
N ALA A 25 6.00 11.54 4.79
CA ALA A 25 4.88 11.84 5.66
C ALA A 25 4.58 10.68 6.64
N TYR A 26 4.58 11.00 7.94
CA TYR A 26 4.37 10.06 9.04
C TYR A 26 3.08 9.24 8.91
N ASN A 27 1.97 9.92 8.60
CA ASN A 27 0.66 9.28 8.47
C ASN A 27 0.65 8.21 7.37
N TYR A 28 1.33 8.48 6.24
CA TYR A 28 1.50 7.52 5.16
C TYR A 28 2.36 6.33 5.60
N ARG A 29 3.52 6.60 6.21
CA ARG A 29 4.39 5.53 6.71
C ARG A 29 3.69 4.59 7.69
N THR A 30 3.02 5.12 8.70
CA THR A 30 2.43 4.31 9.78
C THR A 30 1.23 3.50 9.30
N TYR A 31 0.32 4.09 8.52
CA TYR A 31 -0.80 3.30 8.01
C TYR A 31 -0.34 2.28 6.97
N ALA A 32 0.62 2.57 6.07
CA ALA A 32 1.09 1.56 5.12
C ALA A 32 1.60 0.33 5.87
N ILE A 33 2.44 0.54 6.87
CA ILE A 33 2.97 -0.52 7.72
C ILE A 33 1.85 -1.29 8.43
N ARG A 34 0.87 -0.59 9.01
CA ARG A 34 -0.27 -1.21 9.68
C ARG A 34 -1.11 -2.05 8.70
N ARG A 35 -1.52 -1.47 7.57
CA ARG A 35 -2.36 -2.14 6.58
C ARG A 35 -1.69 -3.37 5.96
N ILE A 36 -0.37 -3.30 5.70
CA ILE A 36 0.41 -4.45 5.24
C ILE A 36 0.39 -5.57 6.30
N ARG A 37 0.62 -5.23 7.57
CA ARG A 37 0.58 -6.22 8.66
C ARG A 37 -0.78 -6.88 8.79
N ASP A 38 -1.85 -6.09 8.77
CA ASP A 38 -3.21 -6.57 8.93
C ASP A 38 -3.60 -7.48 7.76
N ALA A 39 -3.36 -7.05 6.52
CA ALA A 39 -3.66 -7.83 5.32
C ALA A 39 -2.93 -9.19 5.29
N PHE A 40 -1.65 -9.24 5.67
CA PHE A 40 -0.91 -10.51 5.73
C PHE A 40 -1.36 -11.40 6.89
N ARG A 41 -1.84 -10.82 7.99
CA ARG A 41 -2.36 -11.55 9.14
C ARG A 41 -3.74 -12.14 8.85
N GLU A 42 -4.63 -11.36 8.25
CA GLU A 42 -5.97 -11.77 7.79
C GLU A 42 -5.88 -12.97 6.84
N ASN A 43 -4.93 -12.94 5.90
CA ASN A 43 -4.76 -13.97 4.88
C ASN A 43 -3.81 -15.12 5.25
N LYS A 44 -3.35 -15.20 6.52
CA LYS A 44 -2.37 -16.21 6.96
C LYS A 44 -2.86 -17.65 6.79
N ASN A 45 -4.16 -17.87 6.97
CA ASN A 45 -4.77 -19.20 7.01
C ASN A 45 -5.40 -19.63 5.68
N VAL A 46 -5.27 -18.82 4.61
CA VAL A 46 -5.75 -19.17 3.28
C VAL A 46 -4.94 -20.37 2.76
N LYS A 47 -5.65 -21.41 2.32
CA LYS A 47 -5.06 -22.68 1.84
C LYS A 47 -5.22 -22.90 0.34
N ASP A 48 -6.17 -22.19 -0.29
CA ASP A 48 -6.40 -22.32 -1.72
C ASP A 48 -5.22 -21.72 -2.52
N PRO A 49 -4.50 -22.51 -3.32
CA PRO A 49 -3.38 -22.02 -4.12
C PRO A 49 -3.79 -20.93 -5.13
N VAL A 50 -5.03 -20.93 -5.64
CA VAL A 50 -5.52 -19.93 -6.60
C VAL A 50 -5.72 -18.58 -5.91
N GLU A 51 -6.36 -18.60 -4.74
CA GLU A 51 -6.53 -17.43 -3.89
C GLU A 51 -5.18 -16.86 -3.43
N ILE A 52 -4.25 -17.71 -2.99
CA ILE A 52 -2.88 -17.29 -2.62
C ILE A 52 -2.20 -16.58 -3.79
N GLN A 53 -2.29 -17.13 -5.00
CA GLN A 53 -1.66 -16.51 -6.17
C GLN A 53 -2.29 -15.14 -6.50
N THR A 54 -3.60 -15.02 -6.34
CA THR A 54 -4.34 -13.76 -6.54
C THR A 54 -3.89 -12.71 -5.53
N LEU A 55 -3.77 -13.08 -4.26
CA LEU A 55 -3.29 -12.20 -3.18
C LEU A 55 -1.83 -11.79 -3.39
N VAL A 56 -0.96 -12.71 -3.80
CA VAL A 56 0.44 -12.40 -4.12
C VAL A 56 0.54 -11.43 -5.30
N ASN A 57 -0.26 -11.63 -6.34
CA ASN A 57 -0.30 -10.70 -7.48
C ASN A 57 -0.81 -9.32 -7.06
N LYS A 58 -1.80 -9.26 -6.17
CA LYS A 58 -2.24 -7.99 -5.56
C LYS A 58 -1.11 -7.32 -4.79
N ALA A 59 -0.43 -8.04 -3.89
CA ALA A 59 0.67 -7.49 -3.10
C ALA A 59 1.85 -7.00 -3.97
N LYS A 60 2.15 -7.66 -5.09
CA LYS A 60 3.15 -7.19 -6.07
C LYS A 60 2.74 -5.85 -6.72
N ARG A 61 1.47 -5.69 -7.08
CA ARG A 61 0.94 -4.41 -7.60
C ARG A 61 1.04 -3.30 -6.56
N ASP A 62 0.63 -3.61 -5.32
CA ASP A 62 0.68 -2.69 -4.19
C ASP A 62 2.13 -2.26 -3.88
N LEU A 63 3.10 -3.19 -3.93
CA LEU A 63 4.53 -2.88 -3.79
C LEU A 63 5.01 -1.90 -4.88
N GLY A 64 4.61 -2.11 -6.13
CA GLY A 64 4.94 -1.19 -7.23
C GLY A 64 4.40 0.22 -7.00
N MET A 65 3.20 0.33 -6.43
CA MET A 65 2.60 1.61 -6.03
C MET A 65 3.38 2.27 -4.90
N ILE A 66 3.72 1.53 -3.84
CA ILE A 66 4.48 2.04 -2.69
C ILE A 66 5.83 2.61 -3.16
N ARG A 67 6.54 1.89 -4.03
CA ARG A 67 7.81 2.35 -4.63
C ARG A 67 7.69 3.66 -5.39
N ARG A 68 6.69 3.75 -6.27
CA ARG A 68 6.43 4.99 -7.03
C ARG A 68 6.14 6.16 -6.09
N GLN A 69 5.33 5.93 -5.05
CA GLN A 69 4.93 6.98 -4.12
C GLN A 69 6.06 7.41 -3.17
N GLY A 70 6.89 6.49 -2.70
CA GLY A 70 8.06 6.81 -1.89
C GLY A 70 9.08 7.66 -2.65
N HIS A 71 9.27 7.38 -3.94
CA HIS A 71 10.13 8.19 -4.81
C HIS A 71 9.55 9.59 -5.07
N LEU A 72 8.24 9.71 -5.30
CA LEU A 72 7.59 11.00 -5.51
C LEU A 72 7.56 11.88 -4.25
N GLN A 73 7.47 11.29 -3.05
CA GLN A 73 7.46 12.02 -1.79
C GLN A 73 8.85 12.51 -1.34
N SER A 74 9.92 11.87 -1.83
CA SER A 74 11.31 12.27 -1.55
C SER A 74 11.81 13.33 -2.52
N ARG A 75 11.18 13.47 -3.69
CA ARG A 75 11.46 14.55 -4.64
C ARG A 75 10.75 15.81 -4.15
N ALA A 76 11.52 16.80 -3.69
CA ALA A 76 11.01 18.12 -3.30
C ALA A 76 10.07 18.67 -4.40
N PRO A 77 9.01 19.41 -4.04
CA PRO A 77 8.13 19.99 -5.04
C PRO A 77 8.95 20.94 -5.91
N LEU A 78 9.21 20.53 -7.16
CA LEU A 78 9.64 21.47 -8.18
C LEU A 78 8.51 22.49 -8.37
N PRO A 79 8.80 23.77 -8.64
CA PRO A 79 7.77 24.77 -8.83
C PRO A 79 6.85 24.33 -9.96
N CYS A 80 5.60 23.99 -9.64
CA CYS A 80 4.62 23.44 -10.58
C CYS A 80 4.19 24.45 -11.66
N HIS A 81 4.75 25.67 -11.65
CA HIS A 81 4.39 26.76 -12.55
C HIS A 81 5.04 26.68 -13.94
N LEU A 82 5.98 25.75 -14.18
CA LEU A 82 6.76 25.75 -15.42
C LEU A 82 6.50 24.61 -16.43
N TYR A 83 5.61 23.65 -16.14
CA TYR A 83 5.25 22.59 -17.12
C TYR A 83 3.77 22.19 -17.03
N PRO A 84 2.94 22.45 -18.07
CA PRO A 84 1.52 22.10 -18.09
C PRO A 84 1.22 20.60 -18.30
N SER A 85 2.25 19.75 -18.43
CA SER A 85 2.12 18.32 -18.73
C SER A 85 2.15 17.39 -17.50
N CYS A 86 2.27 17.92 -16.27
CA CYS A 86 2.40 17.12 -15.05
C CYS A 86 1.05 16.70 -14.43
N THR A 87 0.16 16.05 -15.18
CA THR A 87 -1.07 15.44 -14.62
C THR A 87 -0.87 14.01 -14.09
N GLU A 88 0.25 13.34 -14.39
CA GLU A 88 0.51 11.97 -13.93
C GLU A 88 0.87 11.85 -12.44
N THR A 89 1.40 12.91 -11.82
CA THR A 89 1.77 12.89 -10.39
C THR A 89 0.62 13.15 -9.42
N ALA A 90 -0.49 13.73 -9.89
CA ALA A 90 -1.68 13.97 -9.06
C ALA A 90 -2.50 12.68 -8.87
N LEU A 91 -2.71 11.91 -9.94
CA LEU A 91 -3.49 10.67 -9.95
C LEU A 91 -2.95 9.60 -8.99
N ALA A 92 -1.63 9.51 -8.85
CA ALA A 92 -1.02 8.47 -8.04
C ALA A 92 -1.05 8.80 -6.53
N LYS A 93 -0.91 10.10 -6.15
CA LYS A 93 -1.11 10.56 -4.76
C LYS A 93 -2.57 10.37 -4.32
N VAL A 94 -3.50 10.53 -5.26
CA VAL A 94 -4.93 10.32 -5.04
C VAL A 94 -5.24 8.87 -4.66
N HIS A 95 -4.58 7.84 -5.19
CA HIS A 95 -4.97 6.45 -4.86
C HIS A 95 -4.54 5.98 -3.46
N ILE A 96 -3.31 6.31 -3.03
CA ILE A 96 -2.92 6.08 -1.62
C ILE A 96 -3.73 7.00 -0.71
N GLY A 97 -3.91 8.28 -1.06
CA GLY A 97 -4.81 9.18 -0.33
C GLY A 97 -6.25 8.63 -0.22
N GLN A 98 -6.78 8.02 -1.28
CA GLN A 98 -8.10 7.38 -1.33
C GLN A 98 -8.11 6.12 -0.46
N MET A 99 -7.13 5.20 -0.55
CA MET A 99 -7.10 4.05 0.35
C MET A 99 -7.08 4.48 1.83
N TYR A 100 -6.35 5.53 2.16
CA TYR A 100 -6.25 6.04 3.54
C TYR A 100 -7.52 6.77 3.97
N ALA A 101 -8.12 7.58 3.10
CA ALA A 101 -9.36 8.28 3.39
C ALA A 101 -10.53 7.29 3.53
N THR A 102 -10.64 6.31 2.63
CA THR A 102 -11.71 5.32 2.67
C THR A 102 -11.54 4.37 3.86
N ASP A 103 -10.34 3.85 4.11
CA ASP A 103 -10.12 2.95 5.26
C ASP A 103 -10.20 3.70 6.62
N LYS A 104 -9.82 4.98 6.70
CA LYS A 104 -10.02 5.80 7.93
C LYS A 104 -11.50 5.98 8.24
N LEU A 105 -12.31 6.30 7.23
CA LEU A 105 -13.77 6.42 7.38
C LEU A 105 -14.43 5.06 7.72
N ILE A 106 -13.96 3.96 7.13
CA ILE A 106 -14.46 2.60 7.44
C ILE A 106 -14.12 2.23 8.88
N ILE A 107 -12.91 2.46 9.35
CA ILE A 107 -12.50 2.17 10.74
C ILE A 107 -13.29 3.02 11.74
N GLU A 108 -13.45 4.33 11.49
CA GLU A 108 -14.27 5.21 12.33
C GLU A 108 -15.76 4.81 12.35
N SER A 109 -16.26 4.18 11.28
CA SER A 109 -17.63 3.68 11.21
C SER A 109 -17.84 2.37 11.99
N GLN A 110 -16.78 1.59 12.24
CA GLN A 110 -16.85 0.34 13.02
C GLN A 110 -16.70 0.57 14.54
N GLU A 111 -16.34 1.78 14.98
CA GLU A 111 -16.03 2.11 16.39
C GLU A 111 -17.21 2.62 17.24
N LYS A 112 -18.47 2.55 16.77
CA LYS A 112 -19.64 2.81 17.62
C LYS A 112 -20.57 1.62 17.76
N PRO A 113 -20.34 0.71 18.73
CA PRO A 113 -21.44 0.05 19.39
C PRO A 113 -22.16 1.10 20.25
N LYS A 114 -23.34 1.54 19.79
CA LYS A 114 -24.28 2.25 20.66
C LYS A 114 -24.64 1.31 21.81
N THR A 115 -24.33 1.77 23.01
CA THR A 115 -24.91 1.25 24.25
C THR A 115 -26.41 1.49 24.25
#